data_AF-A0A956EXE8-F1
#
_entry.id   AF-A0A956EXE8-F1
#
_cell.length_a   1.000
_cell.length_b   1.000
_cell.length_c   1.000
_cell.angle_alpha   90.00
_cell.angle_beta   90.00
_cell.angle_gamma   90.00
#
_symmetry.space_group_name_H-M   'P 1'
#
loop_
_entity.id
_entity.type
_entity.pdbx_description
1 polymer ?
#
loop_
_entity_poly.entity_id
_entity_poly.type
_entity_poly.pdbx_seq_one_letter_code
_entity_poly.pdbx_strand_id
1 'polypeptide(L)'
;SQRGRLLASHIATSAAARPRLCALLSALSSVLEQNLTEDTVRSFKLDALERSFKVVSTTQRALPELDFNHCVDLLNAAHALLTGHWLACQPSDVVAKVLTDPRLVLFKRDFRTDLERSLQLCVAGLLAEVAAG
;
A
#
# COMPACT_ATOMS: atom_id res chain seq x y z
N SER A 1 -17.37 -4.62 5.70
CA SER A 1 -18.27 -5.32 4.75
C SER A 1 -17.51 -6.39 3.97
N GLN A 2 -18.20 -7.32 3.26
CA GLN A 2 -17.55 -8.29 2.36
C GLN A 2 -16.80 -7.59 1.21
N ARG A 3 -17.42 -6.55 0.62
CA ARG A 3 -16.82 -5.71 -0.43
C ARG A 3 -15.48 -5.11 0.01
N GLY A 4 -15.41 -4.59 1.25
CA GLY A 4 -14.18 -4.01 1.77
C GLY A 4 -13.03 -5.01 1.90
N ARG A 5 -13.33 -6.26 2.29
CA ARG A 5 -12.32 -7.34 2.33
C ARG A 5 -11.85 -7.73 0.93
N LEU A 6 -12.76 -7.81 -0.04
CA LEU A 6 -12.41 -8.10 -1.43
C LEU A 6 -11.53 -7.00 -2.03
N LEU A 7 -11.85 -5.73 -1.78
CA LEU A 7 -11.04 -4.59 -2.21
C LEU A 7 -9.61 -4.70 -1.66
N ALA A 8 -9.47 -4.91 -0.34
CA ALA A 8 -8.16 -5.06 0.30
C ALA A 8 -7.34 -6.23 -0.29
N SER A 9 -7.99 -7.39 -0.51
CA SER A 9 -7.35 -8.55 -1.13
C SER A 9 -6.92 -8.29 -2.58
N HIS A 10 -7.74 -7.60 -3.37
CA HIS A 10 -7.39 -7.22 -4.75
C HIS A 10 -6.19 -6.27 -4.80
N ILE A 11 -6.13 -5.28 -3.91
CA ILE A 11 -4.99 -4.35 -3.83
C ILE A 11 -3.71 -5.12 -3.45
N ALA A 12 -3.76 -5.93 -2.39
CA ALA A 12 -2.60 -6.69 -1.92
C ALA A 12 -2.10 -7.70 -2.96
N THR A 13 -3.01 -8.43 -3.61
CA THR A 13 -2.68 -9.36 -4.70
C THR A 13 -2.07 -8.62 -5.89
N SER A 14 -2.62 -7.45 -6.26
CA SER A 14 -2.10 -6.63 -7.36
C SER A 14 -0.70 -6.08 -7.07
N ALA A 15 -0.43 -5.68 -5.82
CA ALA A 15 0.88 -5.23 -5.38
C ALA A 15 1.90 -6.39 -5.38
N ALA A 16 1.55 -7.53 -4.80
CA ALA A 16 2.42 -8.72 -4.76
C ALA A 16 2.80 -9.23 -6.16
N ALA A 17 1.91 -9.09 -7.15
CA ALA A 17 2.20 -9.42 -8.54
C ALA A 17 3.14 -8.42 -9.25
N ARG A 18 3.51 -7.30 -8.61
CA ARG A 18 4.30 -6.20 -9.20
C ARG A 18 5.50 -5.80 -8.31
N PRO A 19 6.42 -6.73 -8.00
CA PRO A 19 7.52 -6.48 -7.06
C PRO A 19 8.43 -5.31 -7.45
N ARG A 20 8.66 -5.11 -8.76
CA ARG A 20 9.43 -3.94 -9.26
C ARG A 20 8.76 -2.61 -8.93
N LEU A 21 7.43 -2.54 -9.05
CA LEU A 21 6.69 -1.33 -8.70
C LEU A 21 6.80 -1.05 -7.20
N CYS A 22 6.66 -2.08 -6.35
CA CYS A 22 6.82 -1.94 -4.91
C CYS A 22 8.22 -1.43 -4.54
N ALA A 23 9.27 -2.00 -5.14
CA ALA A 23 10.64 -1.54 -4.93
C ALA A 23 10.85 -0.07 -5.36
N LEU A 24 10.31 0.33 -6.52
CA LEU A 24 10.40 1.71 -7.00
C LEU A 24 9.64 2.69 -6.09
N LEU A 25 8.42 2.33 -5.66
CA LEU A 25 7.63 3.14 -4.73
C LEU A 25 8.33 3.28 -3.36
N SER A 26 8.92 2.20 -2.84
CA SER A 26 9.66 2.24 -1.58
C SER A 26 10.94 3.09 -1.66
N ALA A 27 11.56 3.19 -2.83
CA ALA A 27 12.75 4.03 -3.05
C ALA A 27 12.41 5.44 -3.54
N LEU A 28 11.13 5.77 -3.76
CA LEU A 28 10.72 6.96 -4.48
C LEU A 28 11.20 8.24 -3.79
N SER A 29 10.80 8.48 -2.55
CA SER A 29 11.15 9.71 -1.83
C SER A 29 12.56 9.72 -1.23
N SER A 30 13.14 8.55 -0.99
CA SER A 30 14.48 8.44 -0.39
C SER A 30 15.62 8.43 -1.42
N VAL A 31 15.34 8.04 -2.66
CA VAL A 31 16.36 7.89 -3.72
C VAL A 31 15.92 8.59 -4.98
N LEU A 32 14.79 8.18 -5.58
CA LEU A 32 14.45 8.61 -6.94
C LEU A 32 14.22 10.13 -7.02
N GLU A 33 13.36 10.68 -6.16
CA GLU A 33 12.99 12.11 -6.18
C GLU A 33 14.16 13.04 -5.88
N GLN A 34 15.14 12.59 -5.09
CA GLN A 34 16.30 13.40 -4.70
C GLN A 34 17.36 13.49 -5.81
N ASN A 35 17.28 12.63 -6.84
CA ASN A 35 18.28 12.53 -7.91
C ASN A 35 17.74 12.96 -9.28
N LEU A 36 16.59 13.65 -9.31
CA LEU A 36 15.93 14.11 -10.52
C LEU A 36 15.88 15.64 -10.58
N THR A 37 15.75 16.17 -11.80
CA THR A 37 15.50 17.60 -12.00
C THR A 37 14.09 17.97 -11.53
N GLU A 38 13.89 19.22 -11.15
CA GLU A 38 12.59 19.75 -10.75
C GLU A 38 11.49 19.48 -11.80
N ASP A 39 11.79 19.70 -13.09
CA ASP A 39 10.84 19.46 -14.18
C ASP A 39 10.44 17.98 -14.29
N THR A 40 11.39 17.07 -14.07
CA THR A 40 11.11 15.63 -14.07
C THR A 40 10.23 15.24 -12.89
N VAL A 41 10.52 15.76 -11.69
CA VAL A 41 9.69 15.53 -10.50
C VAL A 41 8.29 16.10 -10.70
N ARG A 42 8.17 17.31 -11.25
CA ARG A 42 6.88 17.94 -11.56
C ARG A 42 6.05 17.08 -12.52
N SER A 43 6.63 16.66 -13.64
CA SER A 43 5.94 15.80 -14.61
C SER A 43 5.49 14.49 -13.98
N PHE A 44 6.37 13.85 -13.20
CA PHE A 44 6.03 12.61 -12.51
C PHE A 44 4.88 12.79 -11.50
N LYS A 45 4.88 13.88 -10.71
CA LYS A 45 3.82 14.14 -9.73
C LYS A 45 2.47 14.40 -10.39
N LEU A 46 2.45 15.10 -11.53
CA LEU A 46 1.23 15.31 -12.31
C LEU A 46 0.65 13.98 -12.85
N ASP A 47 1.50 13.12 -13.40
CA ASP A 47 1.08 11.78 -13.86
C ASP A 47 0.59 10.91 -12.70
N ALA A 48 1.28 10.97 -11.55
CA ALA A 48 0.89 10.24 -10.35
C ALA A 48 -0.45 10.75 -9.79
N LEU A 49 -0.73 12.04 -9.89
CA LEU A 49 -2.00 12.63 -9.48
C LEU A 49 -3.16 12.11 -10.33
N GLU A 50 -3.02 12.09 -11.66
CA GLU A 50 -4.06 11.56 -12.56
C GLU A 50 -4.37 10.08 -12.25
N ARG A 51 -3.34 9.27 -12.02
CA ARG A 51 -3.49 7.85 -11.65
C ARG A 51 -4.14 7.69 -10.27
N SER A 52 -3.78 8.54 -9.32
CA SER A 52 -4.38 8.57 -7.98
C SER A 52 -5.89 8.83 -8.06
N PHE A 53 -6.33 9.78 -8.89
CA PHE A 53 -7.76 10.02 -9.12
C PHE A 53 -8.49 8.80 -9.74
N LYS A 54 -7.84 8.07 -10.66
CA LYS A 54 -8.40 6.82 -11.20
C LYS A 54 -8.56 5.76 -10.12
N VAL A 55 -7.60 5.64 -9.20
CA VAL A 55 -7.71 4.71 -8.06
C VAL A 55 -8.82 5.14 -7.12
N VAL A 56 -8.84 6.40 -6.68
CA VAL A 56 -9.87 6.95 -5.78
C VAL A 56 -11.28 6.75 -6.34
N SER A 57 -11.52 7.12 -7.60
CA SER A 57 -12.84 6.93 -8.24
C SER A 57 -13.23 5.45 -8.37
N THR A 58 -12.27 4.56 -8.60
CA THR A 58 -12.54 3.11 -8.67
C THR A 58 -12.85 2.53 -7.30
N THR A 59 -12.12 2.96 -6.27
CA THR A 59 -12.37 2.62 -4.87
C THR A 59 -13.77 3.06 -4.44
N GLN A 60 -14.16 4.30 -4.76
CA GLN A 60 -15.48 4.84 -4.43
C GLN A 60 -16.60 4.05 -5.12
N ARG A 61 -16.43 3.67 -6.40
CA ARG A 61 -17.40 2.77 -7.06
C ARG A 61 -17.49 1.40 -6.36
N ALA A 62 -16.37 0.89 -5.85
CA ALA A 62 -16.31 -0.39 -5.14
C ALA A 62 -16.89 -0.31 -3.72
N LEU A 63 -16.85 0.87 -3.07
CA LEU A 63 -17.39 1.16 -1.74
C LEU A 63 -18.10 2.54 -1.75
N PRO A 64 -19.35 2.63 -2.28
CA PRO A 64 -20.09 3.89 -2.39
C PRO A 64 -20.38 4.57 -1.06
N GLU A 65 -20.27 3.84 0.05
CA GLU A 65 -20.39 4.35 1.41
C GLU A 65 -19.25 5.31 1.77
N LEU A 66 -18.08 5.17 1.12
CA LEU A 66 -16.94 6.05 1.33
C LEU A 66 -17.03 7.26 0.38
N ASP A 67 -16.95 8.47 0.94
CA ASP A 67 -16.82 9.66 0.12
C ASP A 67 -15.41 9.78 -0.51
N PHE A 68 -15.19 10.87 -1.24
CA PHE A 68 -13.92 11.15 -1.89
C PHE A 68 -12.75 11.24 -0.91
N ASN A 69 -12.94 11.89 0.24
CA ASN A 69 -11.88 12.11 1.23
C ASN A 69 -11.49 10.78 1.90
N HIS A 70 -12.47 9.96 2.30
CA HIS A 70 -12.18 8.61 2.84
C HIS A 70 -11.40 7.75 1.83
N CYS A 71 -11.71 7.88 0.54
CA CYS A 71 -10.99 7.14 -0.51
C CYS A 71 -9.55 7.66 -0.72
N VAL A 72 -9.31 8.96 -0.56
CA VAL A 72 -7.97 9.56 -0.56
C VAL A 72 -7.18 9.08 0.65
N ASP A 73 -7.80 9.05 1.84
CA ASP A 73 -7.16 8.55 3.06
C ASP A 73 -6.77 7.08 2.93
N LEU A 74 -7.66 6.25 2.35
CA LEU A 74 -7.34 4.86 2.05
C LEU A 74 -6.18 4.74 1.05
N LEU A 75 -6.12 5.57 0.01
CA LEU A 75 -5.02 5.56 -0.96
C LEU A 75 -3.69 5.91 -0.29
N ASN A 76 -3.66 6.96 0.53
CA ASN A 76 -2.47 7.39 1.26
C ASN A 76 -2.01 6.32 2.24
N ALA A 77 -2.93 5.75 3.02
CA ALA A 77 -2.65 4.64 3.93
C ALA A 77 -2.13 3.42 3.16
N ALA A 78 -2.75 3.06 2.03
CA ALA A 78 -2.32 1.95 1.20
C ALA A 78 -0.90 2.16 0.65
N HIS A 79 -0.55 3.37 0.22
CA HIS A 79 0.81 3.70 -0.22
C HIS A 79 1.83 3.50 0.91
N ALA A 80 1.58 4.08 2.09
CA ALA A 80 2.48 3.97 3.24
C ALA A 80 2.62 2.52 3.73
N LEU A 81 1.52 1.76 3.81
CA LEU A 81 1.53 0.36 4.20
C LEU A 81 2.27 -0.50 3.19
N LEU A 82 2.05 -0.26 1.89
CA LEU A 82 2.75 -0.99 0.82
C LEU A 82 4.25 -0.78 0.91
N THR A 83 4.72 0.45 1.02
CA THR A 83 6.17 0.74 1.03
C THR A 83 6.84 0.21 2.30
N GLY A 84 6.18 0.38 3.46
CA GLY A 84 6.68 -0.12 4.74
C GLY A 84 6.72 -1.65 4.81
N HIS A 85 5.65 -2.32 4.40
CA HIS A 85 5.61 -3.79 4.35
C HIS A 85 6.59 -4.36 3.34
N TRP A 86 6.75 -3.71 2.17
CA TRP A 86 7.70 -4.16 1.17
C TRP A 86 9.12 -4.18 1.74
N LEU A 87 9.58 -3.06 2.31
CA LEU A 87 10.91 -2.95 2.92
C LEU A 87 11.11 -3.99 4.04
N ALA A 88 10.12 -4.18 4.91
CA ALA A 88 10.19 -5.14 5.99
C ALA A 88 10.25 -6.61 5.51
N CYS A 89 9.77 -6.89 4.30
CA CYS A 89 9.78 -8.22 3.68
C CYS A 89 10.95 -8.43 2.72
N GLN A 90 11.90 -7.48 2.62
CA GLN A 90 13.15 -7.64 1.86
C GLN A 90 14.33 -7.80 2.84
N PRO A 91 14.50 -8.97 3.50
CA PRO A 91 15.60 -9.18 4.43
C PRO A 91 16.95 -9.19 3.70
N SER A 92 18.00 -8.69 4.34
CA SER A 92 19.37 -8.96 3.91
C SER A 92 19.73 -10.43 4.12
N ASP A 93 20.79 -10.91 3.47
CA ASP A 93 21.25 -12.30 3.61
C ASP A 93 21.52 -12.70 5.07
N VAL A 94 22.02 -11.76 5.88
CA VAL A 94 22.28 -11.99 7.31
C VAL A 94 20.96 -12.19 8.06
N VAL A 95 19.98 -11.32 7.82
CA VAL A 95 18.64 -11.44 8.44
C VAL A 95 17.96 -12.73 7.99
N ALA A 96 18.01 -13.06 6.70
CA ALA A 96 17.43 -14.29 6.18
C ALA A 96 18.02 -15.55 6.84
N LYS A 97 19.34 -15.58 7.08
CA LYS A 97 19.99 -16.67 7.83
C LYS A 97 19.52 -16.75 9.27
N VAL A 98 19.48 -15.62 9.98
CA VAL A 98 19.02 -15.56 11.38
C VAL A 98 17.57 -16.05 11.51
N LEU A 99 16.70 -15.67 10.58
CA LEU A 99 15.30 -16.09 10.57
C LEU A 99 15.09 -17.59 10.31
N THR A 100 16.14 -18.38 10.03
CA THR A 100 15.99 -19.85 9.99
C THR A 100 15.71 -20.45 11.37
N ASP A 101 16.05 -19.76 12.46
CA ASP A 101 15.73 -20.16 13.84
C ASP A 101 14.21 -20.16 14.09
N PRO A 102 13.59 -21.30 14.46
CA PRO A 102 12.15 -21.39 14.72
C PRO A 102 11.65 -20.44 15.82
N ARG A 103 12.51 -20.05 16.77
CA ARG A 103 12.15 -19.10 17.85
C ARG A 103 11.91 -17.69 17.32
N LEU A 104 12.41 -17.39 16.12
CA LEU A 104 12.29 -16.09 15.46
C LEU A 104 11.19 -16.06 14.40
N VAL A 105 10.31 -17.07 14.36
CA VAL A 105 9.23 -17.19 13.35
C VAL A 105 8.32 -15.96 13.27
N LEU A 106 8.12 -15.23 14.38
CA LEU A 106 7.31 -14.01 14.41
C LEU A 106 7.89 -12.87 13.55
N PHE A 107 9.18 -12.92 13.23
CA PHE A 107 9.83 -11.95 12.34
C PHE A 107 9.83 -12.39 10.87
N LYS A 108 9.31 -13.58 10.54
CA LYS A 108 9.06 -13.99 9.16
C LYS A 108 7.77 -13.35 8.70
N ARG A 109 7.90 -12.37 7.82
CA ARG A 109 6.79 -11.58 7.29
C ARG A 109 6.48 -12.01 5.86
N ASP A 110 5.19 -12.05 5.52
CA ASP A 110 4.74 -12.27 4.15
C ASP A 110 4.11 -10.98 3.63
N PHE A 111 4.71 -10.41 2.59
CA PHE A 111 4.32 -9.10 2.07
C PHE A 111 2.84 -9.01 1.70
N ARG A 112 2.31 -10.03 1.00
CA ARG A 112 0.91 -10.02 0.55
C ARG A 112 -0.04 -10.12 1.74
N THR A 113 0.22 -11.06 2.64
CA THR A 113 -0.65 -11.34 3.79
C THR A 113 -0.68 -10.16 4.75
N ASP A 114 0.48 -9.57 5.04
CA ASP A 114 0.59 -8.42 5.93
C ASP A 114 -0.09 -7.18 5.33
N LEU A 115 0.15 -6.90 4.04
CA LEU A 115 -0.49 -5.79 3.35
C LEU A 115 -2.01 -5.96 3.28
N GLU A 116 -2.50 -7.15 2.91
CA GLU A 116 -3.94 -7.43 2.88
C GLU A 116 -4.57 -7.19 4.24
N ARG A 117 -3.96 -7.71 5.31
CA ARG A 117 -4.50 -7.56 6.67
C ARG A 117 -4.56 -6.10 7.09
N SER A 118 -3.51 -5.32 6.85
CA SER A 118 -3.52 -3.89 7.19
C SER A 118 -4.58 -3.12 6.40
N LEU A 119 -4.73 -3.39 5.10
CA LEU A 119 -5.76 -2.74 4.27
C LEU A 119 -7.17 -3.10 4.72
N GLN A 120 -7.42 -4.35 5.10
CA GLN A 120 -8.71 -4.77 5.66
C GLN A 120 -9.05 -3.97 6.93
N LEU A 121 -8.06 -3.70 7.79
CA LEU A 121 -8.24 -2.91 9.00
C LEU A 121 -8.54 -1.43 8.67
N CYS A 122 -7.80 -0.82 7.74
CA CYS A 122 -8.07 0.56 7.30
C CYS A 122 -9.47 0.70 6.70
N VAL A 123 -9.87 -0.21 5.80
CA VAL A 123 -11.21 -0.18 5.19
C VAL A 123 -12.30 -0.40 6.24
N ALA A 124 -12.08 -1.29 7.21
CA ALA A 124 -13.04 -1.50 8.29
C ALA A 124 -13.18 -0.26 9.18
N GLY A 125 -12.08 0.43 9.49
CA GLY A 125 -12.08 1.68 10.26
C GLY A 125 -12.87 2.78 9.58
N LEU A 126 -12.59 3.04 8.29
CA LEU A 126 -13.30 4.06 7.51
C LEU A 126 -14.81 3.77 7.39
N LEU A 127 -15.19 2.50 7.17
CA LEU A 127 -16.61 2.12 7.13
C LEU A 127 -17.30 2.26 8.49
N ALA A 128 -16.57 2.04 9.59
CA ALA A 128 -17.12 2.21 10.94
C ALA A 128 -17.30 3.70 11.28
N GLU A 129 -16.39 4.56 10.83
CA GLU A 129 -16.50 6.01 10.95
C GLU A 129 -17.75 6.54 10.22
N VAL A 130 -17.95 6.13 8.96
CA VAL A 130 -19.16 6.49 8.19
C VAL A 130 -20.44 6.00 8.87
N ALA A 131 -20.42 4.83 9.51
CA ALA A 131 -21.60 4.29 10.19
C ALA A 131 -21.91 4.99 11.54
N ALA A 132 -20.94 5.72 12.10
CA ALA A 132 -21.07 6.43 13.36
C ALA A 132 -21.49 7.91 13.20
N GLY A 133 -21.34 8.47 12.00
CA GLY A 133 -21.80 9.81 11.62
C GLY A 133 -23.22 9.80 11.06
#